data_AF-A0A554VED1-F1
#
_entry.id   AF-A0A554VED1-F1
#
_cell.length_a   1.000
_cell.length_b   1.000
_cell.length_c   1.000
_cell.angle_alpha   90.00
_cell.angle_beta   90.00
_cell.angle_gamma   90.00
#
_symmetry.space_group_name_H-M   'P 1'
#
loop_
_entity.id
_entity.type
_entity.pdbx_description
1 polymer ?
#
loop_
_entity_poly.entity_id
_entity_poly.type
_entity_poly.pdbx_seq_one_letter_code
_entity_poly.pdbx_strand_id
1 'polypeptide(L)'
;MDFYELLKLYKKDNSLSYGDIGSHINMSADAFRMAVTRKSLSNLQKQALEPLFIDELDDNHSVKRQLQEFSNFLSKPKYRELAFKDPKISKILDKEVARRLAEVVSSKEALEKFLNS
;
A
#
# COMPACT_ATOMS: atom_id res chain seq x y z
N MET A 1 -12.87 -11.68 -9.84
CA MET A 1 -13.54 -11.41 -8.55
C MET A 1 -14.14 -10.03 -8.59
N ASP A 2 -15.29 -9.81 -7.94
CA ASP A 2 -15.85 -8.47 -7.80
C ASP A 2 -15.11 -7.65 -6.72
N PHE A 3 -15.27 -6.32 -6.70
CA PHE A 3 -14.63 -5.44 -5.72
C PHE A 3 -14.86 -5.89 -4.26
N TYR A 4 -16.06 -6.37 -3.94
CA TYR A 4 -16.42 -6.75 -2.57
C TYR A 4 -15.82 -8.09 -2.17
N GLU A 5 -15.61 -8.99 -3.12
CA GLU A 5 -14.86 -10.22 -2.92
C GLU A 5 -13.39 -9.92 -2.63
N LEU A 6 -12.76 -9.05 -3.42
CA LEU A 6 -11.37 -8.60 -3.19
C LEU A 6 -11.21 -7.93 -1.82
N LEU A 7 -12.12 -7.03 -1.48
CA LEU A 7 -12.13 -6.36 -0.18
C LEU A 7 -12.23 -7.34 1.00
N LYS A 8 -13.06 -8.39 0.86
CA LYS A 8 -13.21 -9.44 1.89
C LYS A 8 -11.96 -10.31 1.98
N LEU A 9 -11.33 -10.62 0.85
CA LEU A 9 -10.08 -11.36 0.79
C LEU A 9 -8.98 -10.58 1.50
N TYR A 10 -8.74 -9.33 1.10
CA TYR A 10 -7.78 -8.44 1.72
C TYR A 10 -7.97 -8.31 3.24
N LYS A 11 -9.21 -8.11 3.69
CA LYS A 11 -9.55 -8.06 5.12
C LYS A 11 -9.12 -9.35 5.83
N LYS A 12 -9.38 -10.52 5.22
CA LYS A 12 -9.07 -11.83 5.79
C LYS A 12 -7.56 -12.04 5.87
N ASP A 13 -6.85 -11.80 4.78
CA ASP A 13 -5.42 -12.09 4.67
C ASP A 13 -4.58 -11.19 5.59
N ASN A 14 -5.06 -9.97 5.83
CA ASN A 14 -4.41 -9.02 6.73
C ASN A 14 -5.01 -8.99 8.15
N SER A 15 -5.96 -9.88 8.46
CA SER A 15 -6.64 -9.96 9.77
C SER A 15 -7.24 -8.62 10.25
N LEU A 16 -7.73 -7.79 9.32
CA LEU A 16 -8.25 -6.46 9.62
C LEU A 16 -9.69 -6.49 10.13
N SER A 17 -10.03 -5.53 10.98
CA SER A 17 -11.41 -5.23 11.34
C SER A 17 -12.10 -4.38 10.26
N TYR A 18 -13.43 -4.29 10.31
CA TYR A 18 -14.16 -3.36 9.45
C TYR A 18 -13.88 -1.89 9.81
N GLY A 19 -13.43 -1.61 11.04
CA GLY A 19 -13.02 -0.26 11.45
C GLY A 19 -11.73 0.17 10.79
N ASP A 20 -10.74 -0.72 10.71
CA ASP A 20 -9.43 -0.44 10.12
C ASP A 20 -9.54 -0.06 8.64
N ILE A 21 -10.43 -0.73 7.91
CA ILE A 21 -10.66 -0.43 6.49
C ILE A 21 -11.58 0.78 6.35
N GLY A 22 -12.64 0.87 7.16
CA GLY A 22 -13.60 1.96 7.14
C GLY A 22 -12.97 3.33 7.41
N SER A 23 -11.92 3.40 8.23
CA SER A 23 -11.22 4.67 8.53
C SER A 23 -10.59 5.32 7.30
N HIS A 24 -10.21 4.56 6.27
CA HIS A 24 -9.66 5.13 5.03
C HIS A 24 -10.67 6.01 4.28
N ILE A 25 -11.97 5.80 4.51
CA ILE A 25 -13.05 6.58 3.91
C ILE A 25 -13.91 7.29 4.98
N ASN A 26 -13.33 7.52 6.17
CA ASN A 26 -13.99 8.18 7.30
C ASN A 26 -15.34 7.54 7.69
N MET A 27 -15.41 6.21 7.65
CA MET A 27 -16.63 5.45 7.96
C MET A 27 -16.44 4.61 9.22
N SER A 28 -17.45 4.60 10.10
CA SER A 28 -17.43 3.75 11.31
C SER A 28 -17.50 2.26 10.94
N ALA A 29 -17.00 1.39 11.84
CA ALA A 29 -16.96 -0.05 11.61
C ALA A 29 -18.33 -0.65 11.25
N ASP A 30 -19.39 -0.24 11.94
CA ASP A 30 -20.75 -0.72 11.68
C ASP A 30 -21.31 -0.21 10.36
N ALA A 31 -21.13 1.07 10.05
CA ALA A 31 -21.57 1.65 8.78
C ALA A 31 -20.84 0.98 7.61
N PHE A 32 -19.53 0.74 7.75
CA PHE A 32 -18.72 0.09 6.74
C PHE A 32 -19.11 -1.37 6.54
N ARG A 33 -19.29 -2.12 7.63
CA ARG A 33 -19.79 -3.50 7.57
C ARG A 33 -21.12 -3.57 6.83
N MET A 34 -22.06 -2.68 7.16
CA MET A 34 -23.37 -2.62 6.50
C MET A 34 -23.25 -2.28 5.01
N ALA A 35 -22.41 -1.32 4.65
CA ALA A 35 -22.19 -0.94 3.26
C ALA A 35 -21.56 -2.08 2.43
N VAL A 36 -20.61 -2.81 3.00
CA VAL A 36 -20.00 -3.99 2.37
C VAL A 36 -21.01 -5.13 2.21
N THR A 37 -21.80 -5.42 3.25
CA THR A 37 -22.84 -6.46 3.19
C THR A 37 -23.90 -6.13 2.15
N ARG A 38 -24.33 -4.86 2.05
CA ARG A 38 -25.34 -4.39 1.09
C ARG A 38 -24.77 -4.05 -0.30
N LYS A 39 -23.46 -4.21 -0.50
CA LYS A 39 -22.75 -3.79 -1.71
C LYS A 39 -23.05 -2.34 -2.14
N SER A 40 -23.15 -1.42 -1.18
CA SER A 40 -23.65 -0.06 -1.39
C SER A 40 -22.59 1.06 -1.31
N LEU A 41 -21.29 0.74 -1.42
CA LEU A 41 -20.26 1.76 -1.51
C LEU A 41 -20.35 2.52 -2.83
N SER A 42 -20.16 3.83 -2.78
CA SER A 42 -20.12 4.69 -3.96
C SER A 42 -18.86 4.40 -4.80
N ASN A 43 -18.85 4.80 -6.07
CA ASN A 43 -17.67 4.61 -6.92
C ASN A 43 -16.44 5.36 -6.38
N LEU A 44 -16.62 6.55 -5.80
CA LEU A 44 -15.53 7.30 -5.16
C LEU A 44 -14.96 6.54 -3.95
N GLN A 45 -15.82 5.93 -3.14
CA GLN A 45 -15.38 5.12 -1.99
C GLN A 45 -14.64 3.86 -2.45
N LYS A 46 -15.09 3.22 -3.53
CA LYS A 46 -14.39 2.07 -4.11
C LYS A 46 -13.01 2.46 -4.61
N GLN A 47 -12.91 3.54 -5.39
CA GLN A 47 -11.64 4.06 -5.89
C GLN A 47 -10.66 4.42 -4.76
N ALA A 48 -11.14 4.93 -3.63
CA ALA A 48 -10.31 5.23 -2.47
C ALA A 48 -9.77 3.97 -1.77
N LEU A 49 -10.46 2.84 -1.89
CA LEU A 49 -10.12 1.57 -1.22
C LEU A 49 -9.38 0.59 -2.14
N GLU A 50 -9.56 0.68 -3.45
CA GLU A 50 -8.88 -0.16 -4.46
C GLU A 50 -7.36 -0.26 -4.29
N PRO A 51 -6.63 0.83 -3.94
CA PRO A 51 -5.18 0.73 -3.72
C PRO A 51 -4.76 -0.20 -2.58
N LEU A 52 -5.66 -0.57 -1.66
CA LEU A 52 -5.33 -1.45 -0.54
C LEU A 52 -5.07 -2.90 -0.97
N PHE A 53 -5.69 -3.35 -2.07
CA PHE A 53 -5.59 -4.72 -2.57
C PHE A 53 -5.18 -4.71 -4.04
N ILE A 54 -4.16 -3.91 -4.33
CA ILE A 54 -3.66 -3.71 -5.68
C ILE A 54 -3.01 -4.95 -6.30
N ASP A 55 -2.41 -5.79 -5.46
CA ASP A 55 -1.73 -7.01 -5.90
C ASP A 55 -2.74 -8.03 -6.43
N GLU A 56 -3.99 -7.94 -5.99
CA GLU A 56 -5.12 -8.76 -6.40
C GLU A 56 -5.90 -8.18 -7.59
N LEU A 57 -5.52 -6.99 -8.09
CA LEU A 57 -6.11 -6.38 -9.29
C LEU A 57 -5.45 -6.92 -10.58
N ASP A 58 -6.25 -6.97 -11.66
CA ASP A 58 -5.76 -7.30 -13.01
C ASP A 58 -4.64 -6.32 -13.45
N ASP A 59 -3.68 -6.80 -14.23
CA ASP A 59 -2.56 -5.97 -14.72
C ASP A 59 -3.02 -4.80 -15.61
N ASN A 60 -4.19 -4.91 -16.23
CA ASN A 60 -4.80 -3.85 -17.02
C ASN A 60 -5.69 -2.91 -16.19
N HIS A 61 -5.82 -3.13 -14.88
CA HIS A 61 -6.64 -2.28 -14.02
C HIS A 61 -6.09 -0.84 -14.00
N SER A 62 -6.98 0.14 -14.09
CA SER A 62 -6.62 1.56 -14.20
C SER A 62 -5.75 2.05 -13.05
N VAL A 63 -6.08 1.64 -11.81
CA VAL A 63 -5.31 1.97 -10.60
C VAL A 63 -3.89 1.40 -10.66
N LYS A 64 -3.71 0.16 -11.14
CA LYS A 64 -2.40 -0.49 -11.28
C LYS A 64 -1.54 0.25 -12.30
N ARG A 65 -2.13 0.63 -13.45
CA ARG A 65 -1.47 1.47 -14.46
C ARG A 65 -1.07 2.84 -13.91
N GLN A 66 -1.97 3.54 -13.20
CA GLN A 66 -1.66 4.84 -12.60
C GLN A 66 -0.52 4.77 -11.59
N LEU A 67 -0.49 3.73 -10.75
CA LEU A 67 0.61 3.54 -9.79
C LEU A 67 1.92 3.17 -10.47
N GLN A 68 1.87 2.40 -11.57
CA GLN A 68 3.06 2.12 -12.37
C GLN A 68 3.58 3.37 -13.08
N GLU A 69 2.71 4.21 -13.64
CA GLU A 69 3.07 5.51 -14.22
C GLU A 69 3.69 6.44 -13.19
N PHE A 70 3.11 6.51 -11.98
CA PHE A 70 3.65 7.28 -10.87
C PHE A 70 5.02 6.76 -10.40
N SER A 71 5.16 5.44 -10.25
CA SER A 71 6.43 4.79 -9.92
C SER A 71 7.52 5.09 -10.96
N ASN A 72 7.18 4.99 -12.25
CA ASN A 72 8.06 5.33 -13.36
C ASN A 72 8.42 6.83 -13.33
N PHE A 73 7.48 7.70 -12.98
CA PHE A 73 7.72 9.13 -12.82
C PHE A 73 8.72 9.42 -11.70
N LEU A 74 8.55 8.82 -10.51
CA LEU A 74 9.46 8.97 -9.37
C LEU A 74 10.84 8.35 -9.62
N SER A 75 10.92 7.32 -10.47
CA SER A 75 12.18 6.68 -10.86
C SER A 75 13.07 7.58 -11.73
N LYS A 76 12.55 8.71 -12.25
CA LYS A 76 13.35 9.67 -13.02
C LYS A 76 14.35 10.41 -12.09
N PRO A 77 15.64 10.48 -12.45
CA PRO A 77 16.69 11.05 -11.59
C PRO A 77 16.37 12.45 -11.04
N LYS A 78 15.79 13.32 -11.89
CA LYS A 78 15.42 14.69 -11.53
C LYS A 78 14.43 14.77 -10.36
N TYR A 79 13.43 13.90 -10.31
CA TYR A 79 12.42 13.89 -9.24
C TYR A 79 12.91 13.15 -8.01
N ARG A 80 13.75 12.13 -8.21
CA ARG A 80 14.44 11.43 -7.13
C ARG A 80 15.27 12.40 -6.28
N GLU A 81 16.07 13.25 -6.91
CA GLU A 81 16.86 14.28 -6.20
C GLU A 81 16.00 15.31 -5.46
N LEU A 82 14.86 15.70 -6.04
CA LEU A 82 13.93 16.63 -5.38
C LEU A 82 13.22 15.98 -4.19
N ALA A 83 12.81 14.71 -4.31
CA ALA A 83 12.20 13.95 -3.23
C ALA A 83 13.16 13.75 -2.05
N PHE A 84 14.45 13.52 -2.30
CA PHE A 84 15.47 13.43 -1.24
C PHE A 84 15.74 14.77 -0.54
N LYS A 85 15.43 15.91 -1.18
CA LYS A 85 15.53 17.23 -0.55
C LYS A 85 14.33 17.56 0.34
N ASP A 86 13.22 16.83 0.23
CA ASP A 86 12.07 17.02 1.10
C ASP A 86 12.38 16.47 2.51
N PRO A 87 12.32 17.29 3.57
CA PRO A 87 12.69 16.86 4.92
C PRO A 87 11.83 15.72 5.48
N LYS A 88 10.55 15.65 5.09
CA LYS A 88 9.64 14.59 5.55
C LYS A 88 9.95 13.28 4.84
N ILE A 89 10.16 13.32 3.53
CA ILE A 89 10.51 12.14 2.73
C ILE A 89 11.87 11.60 3.16
N SER A 90 12.87 12.46 3.31
CA SER A 90 14.20 12.10 3.79
C SER A 90 14.14 11.37 5.14
N LYS A 91 13.39 11.91 6.11
CA LYS A 91 13.20 11.27 7.42
C LYS A 91 12.53 9.89 7.35
N ILE A 92 11.58 9.70 6.44
CA ILE A 92 10.93 8.39 6.22
C ILE A 92 11.95 7.39 5.65
N LEU A 93 12.74 7.84 4.67
CA LEU A 93 13.77 7.02 4.04
C LEU A 93 14.87 6.64 5.03
N ASP A 94 15.35 7.56 5.86
CA ASP A 94 16.34 7.28 6.89
C ASP A 94 15.84 6.22 7.88
N LYS A 95 14.58 6.32 8.31
CA LYS A 95 13.97 5.33 9.21
C LYS A 95 13.89 3.95 8.56
N GLU A 96 13.50 3.89 7.29
CA GLU A 96 13.38 2.64 6.54
C GLU A 96 14.75 2.00 6.25
N VAL A 97 15.76 2.81 5.90
CA VAL A 97 17.14 2.35 5.72
C VAL A 97 17.70 1.82 7.04
N ALA A 98 17.51 2.54 8.15
CA ALA A 98 17.94 2.09 9.47
C ALA A 98 17.28 0.76 9.87
N ARG A 99 15.99 0.59 9.58
CA ARG A 99 15.26 -0.66 9.79
C ARG A 99 15.86 -1.82 8.97
N ARG A 100 16.08 -1.61 7.67
CA ARG A 100 16.67 -2.63 6.79
C ARG A 100 18.09 -3.00 7.21
N LEU A 101 18.90 -2.03 7.59
CA LEU A 101 20.25 -2.29 8.12
C LEU A 101 20.19 -3.12 9.41
N ALA A 102 19.27 -2.81 10.32
CA ALA A 102 19.08 -3.60 11.54
C ALA A 102 18.65 -5.04 11.21
N GLU A 103 17.74 -5.24 10.26
CA GLU A 103 17.31 -6.57 9.79
C GLU A 103 18.49 -7.35 9.18
N VAL A 104 19.28 -6.71 8.31
CA VAL A 104 20.47 -7.32 7.69
C VAL A 104 21.51 -7.70 8.73
N VAL A 105 21.77 -6.83 9.72
CA VAL A 105 22.76 -7.09 10.78
C VAL A 105 22.29 -8.14 11.78
N SER A 106 20.98 -8.27 11.96
CA SER A 106 20.39 -9.27 12.86
C SER A 106 20.42 -10.71 12.32
N SER A 107 20.76 -10.90 11.04
CA SER A 107 20.82 -12.23 10.41
C SER A 107 22.15 -12.43 9.68
N LYS A 108 22.90 -13.46 10.09
CA LYS A 108 24.17 -13.84 9.45
C LYS A 108 24.01 -14.09 7.95
N GLU A 109 22.93 -14.77 7.54
CA GLU A 109 22.60 -15.03 6.14
C GLU A 109 22.28 -13.75 5.35
N ALA A 110 21.54 -12.82 5.96
CA ALA A 110 21.21 -11.55 5.32
C ALA A 110 22.46 -10.67 5.17
N LEU A 111 23.34 -10.68 6.19
CA LEU A 111 24.62 -9.99 6.17
C LEU A 111 25.57 -10.55 5.11
N GLU A 112 25.65 -11.87 4.99
CA GLU A 112 26.44 -12.55 3.96
C GLU A 112 25.91 -12.27 2.55
N LYS A 113 24.59 -12.19 2.35
CA LYS A 113 24.02 -11.74 1.06
C LYS A 113 24.34 -10.29 0.74
N PHE A 114 24.26 -9.40 1.72
CA PHE A 114 24.51 -7.96 1.53
C PHE A 114 25.98 -7.64 1.24
N LEU A 115 26.91 -8.35 1.88
CA LEU A 115 28.36 -8.15 1.65
C LEU A 115 28.83 -8.70 0.30
N ASN A 116 28.10 -9.65 -0.29
CA ASN A 116 28.44 -10.30 -1.55
C ASN A 116 27.60 -9.82 -2.75
N SER A 117 26.75 -8.81 -2.56
CA SER A 117 25.93 -8.14 -3.60
C SER A 117 26.52 -6.79 -3.99
#